data_AF-A0A9E9C5Y1-F1
#
_entry.id   AF-A0A9E9C5Y1-F1
#
_cell.length_a   1.000
_cell.length_b   1.000
_cell.length_c   1.000
_cell.angle_alpha   90.00
_cell.angle_beta   90.00
_cell.angle_gamma   90.00
#
_symmetry.space_group_name_H-M   'P 1'
#
loop_
_entity.id
_entity.type
_entity.pdbx_description
1 polymer ?
#
loop_
_entity_poly.entity_id
_entity_poly.type
_entity_poly.pdbx_seq_one_letter_code
_entity_poly.pdbx_strand_id
1 'polypeptide(L)'
;MTNQGWAFNWRSDAALAALFVVGLPLFQVFQAAPAQANPATRSSTVAVTIPALPPLGEPEPFLPTPNERAIQLVIRLSERRVYVYDREQVITSYPIAIGRSGWETPTGEFEVIQMLSNPTWEHPFTGELVPPGAGNPLGSRWIGFWTDGTNYIGFHGTPDAETVGQAASHGCIRMYDQDIQALFEIVQMGTPVVVRP
;
A
#
# COMPACT_ATOMS: atom_id res chain seq x y z
N MET A 1 -10.01 25.01 23.51
CA MET A 1 -9.80 23.63 23.99
C MET A 1 -9.24 22.87 22.81
N THR A 2 -7.97 22.48 22.84
CA THR A 2 -7.28 21.92 21.68
C THR A 2 -7.75 20.49 21.45
N ASN A 3 -8.52 20.29 20.37
CA ASN A 3 -8.78 18.97 19.81
C ASN A 3 -7.45 18.39 19.35
N GLN A 4 -6.80 17.62 20.21
CA GLN A 4 -5.67 16.76 19.85
C GLN A 4 -6.27 15.61 19.05
N GLY A 5 -6.36 15.77 17.72
CA GLY A 5 -6.81 14.74 16.80
C GLY A 5 -5.98 13.48 17.00
N TRP A 6 -6.64 12.32 17.16
CA TRP A 6 -5.99 11.03 17.22
C TRP A 6 -6.26 10.30 15.93
N ALA A 7 -5.27 10.23 15.07
CA ALA A 7 -5.29 9.22 14.03
C ALA A 7 -3.84 8.87 13.66
N PHE A 8 -3.24 7.91 14.34
CA PHE A 8 -2.06 7.14 13.88
C PHE A 8 -0.94 7.90 13.15
N ASN A 9 0.15 8.20 13.88
CA ASN A 9 1.41 8.62 13.28
C ASN A 9 2.04 7.43 12.55
N TRP A 10 1.97 7.39 11.22
CA TRP A 10 2.71 6.41 10.42
C TRP A 10 4.03 7.04 9.96
N ARG A 11 5.16 6.67 10.57
CA ARG A 11 6.47 6.93 9.98
C ARG A 11 6.72 5.84 8.93
N SER A 12 6.89 6.23 7.68
CA SER A 12 7.18 5.34 6.54
C SER A 12 8.54 4.63 6.56
N ASP A 13 9.23 4.58 7.70
CA ASP A 13 10.62 4.15 7.79
C ASP A 13 10.74 2.79 8.50
N ALA A 14 10.48 1.72 7.75
CA ALA A 14 10.96 0.38 8.09
C ALA A 14 11.99 -0.09 7.04
N ALA A 15 13.12 0.63 6.98
CA ALA A 15 14.36 0.11 6.43
C ALA A 15 15.34 -0.11 7.59
N LEU A 16 15.45 -1.35 8.08
CA LEU A 16 16.55 -1.81 8.92
C LEU A 16 16.95 -3.20 8.41
N ALA A 17 18.05 -3.32 7.66
CA ALA A 17 19.44 -3.34 8.12
C ALA A 17 19.79 -4.68 8.81
N ALA A 18 20.55 -5.51 8.09
CA ALA A 18 21.35 -6.59 8.66
C ALA A 18 22.84 -6.26 8.39
N LEU A 19 23.58 -6.02 9.46
CA LEU A 19 25.03 -5.77 9.45
C LEU A 19 25.82 -7.08 9.53
N PHE A 20 26.80 -7.17 8.61
CA PHE A 20 28.19 -7.63 8.74
C PHE A 20 28.54 -8.95 9.46
N VAL A 21 29.20 -9.83 8.69
CA VAL A 21 30.34 -10.63 9.18
C VAL A 21 31.53 -10.44 8.23
N VAL A 22 32.68 -10.22 8.87
CA VAL A 22 33.99 -9.80 8.37
C VAL A 22 34.70 -10.93 7.60
N GLY A 23 35.43 -10.59 6.54
CA GLY A 23 36.35 -11.53 5.88
C GLY A 23 37.20 -10.87 4.79
N LEU A 24 38.30 -10.21 5.18
CA LEU A 24 39.37 -9.83 4.25
C LEU A 24 40.29 -11.04 4.01
N PRO A 25 40.74 -11.26 2.77
CA PRO A 25 42.08 -11.80 2.60
C PRO A 25 42.96 -10.99 1.63
N LEU A 26 44.13 -10.64 2.17
CA LEU A 26 45.47 -10.73 1.58
C LEU A 26 45.67 -10.32 0.11
N PHE A 27 46.23 -9.11 -0.05
CA PHE A 27 46.96 -8.69 -1.24
C PHE A 27 48.13 -9.65 -1.52
N GLN A 28 48.15 -10.26 -2.71
CA GLN A 28 49.34 -10.88 -3.29
C GLN A 28 49.90 -9.93 -4.35
N VAL A 29 51.15 -9.51 -4.16
CA VAL A 29 51.90 -8.68 -5.11
C VAL A 29 52.45 -9.62 -6.17
N PHE A 30 51.90 -9.58 -7.38
CA PHE A 30 52.50 -10.24 -8.54
C PHE A 30 53.53 -9.30 -9.19
N GLN A 31 54.77 -9.77 -9.27
CA GLN A 31 55.85 -9.12 -10.02
C GLN A 31 55.56 -9.18 -11.52
N ALA A 32 55.79 -8.08 -12.22
CA ALA A 32 55.73 -8.02 -13.67
C ALA A 32 56.98 -8.72 -14.28
N ALA A 33 56.75 -9.72 -15.13
CA ALA A 33 57.77 -10.30 -16.01
C ALA A 33 57.86 -9.50 -17.33
N PRO A 34 59.03 -9.44 -17.99
CA PRO A 34 59.22 -8.62 -19.19
C PRO A 34 58.52 -9.23 -20.41
N ALA A 35 57.99 -8.35 -21.26
CA ALA A 35 57.36 -8.69 -22.52
C ALA A 35 58.39 -9.30 -23.50
N GLN A 36 58.10 -10.49 -24.01
CA GLN A 36 58.86 -11.15 -25.06
C GLN A 36 58.00 -11.18 -26.32
N ALA A 37 58.36 -10.36 -27.31
CA ALA A 37 57.68 -10.30 -28.60
C ALA A 37 58.07 -11.50 -29.48
N ASN A 38 57.09 -12.16 -30.12
CA ASN A 38 57.32 -13.06 -31.25
C ASN A 38 56.00 -13.36 -32.04
N PRO A 39 56.06 -13.90 -33.27
CA PRO A 39 55.84 -13.12 -34.49
C PRO A 39 54.49 -13.39 -35.19
N ALA A 40 54.22 -12.55 -36.19
CA ALA A 40 52.99 -12.43 -36.96
C ALA A 40 52.42 -13.77 -37.47
N THR A 41 51.19 -14.08 -37.05
CA THR A 41 50.35 -15.10 -37.66
C THR A 41 49.38 -14.41 -38.62
N ARG A 42 49.42 -14.77 -39.91
CA ARG A 42 48.58 -14.21 -40.96
C ARG A 42 47.11 -14.53 -40.64
N SER A 43 46.32 -13.51 -40.32
CA SER A 43 44.87 -13.63 -40.21
C SER A 43 44.25 -13.69 -41.61
N SER A 44 43.74 -14.86 -41.98
CA SER A 44 42.84 -15.00 -43.12
C SER A 44 41.47 -14.43 -42.71
N THR A 45 41.12 -13.25 -43.23
CA THR A 45 39.78 -12.68 -43.06
C THR A 45 38.77 -13.52 -43.84
N VAL A 46 38.06 -14.41 -43.15
CA VAL A 46 36.83 -15.02 -43.67
C VAL A 46 35.72 -13.97 -43.48
N ALA A 47 35.19 -13.44 -44.58
CA ALA A 47 34.03 -12.56 -44.51
C ALA A 47 32.80 -13.38 -44.12
N VAL A 48 32.40 -13.31 -42.85
CA VAL A 48 31.14 -13.86 -42.35
C VAL A 48 30.05 -12.84 -42.65
N THR A 49 29.25 -13.09 -43.68
CA THR A 49 28.05 -12.28 -43.95
C THR A 49 26.96 -12.68 -42.95
N ILE A 50 26.70 -11.83 -41.96
CA ILE A 50 25.55 -11.99 -41.06
C ILE A 50 24.29 -11.55 -41.83
N PRO A 51 23.27 -12.41 -41.99
CA PRO A 51 22.02 -12.00 -42.62
C PRO A 51 21.33 -10.92 -41.77
N ALA A 52 20.79 -9.90 -42.43
CA ALA A 52 20.05 -8.84 -41.76
C ALA A 52 18.80 -9.42 -41.08
N LEU A 53 18.59 -9.07 -39.82
CA LEU A 53 17.36 -9.40 -39.11
C LEU A 53 16.17 -8.73 -39.82
N PRO A 54 15.01 -9.41 -39.92
CA PRO A 54 13.80 -8.78 -40.41
C PRO A 54 13.46 -7.57 -39.52
N PRO A 55 12.83 -6.53 -40.07
CA PRO A 55 12.41 -5.37 -39.29
C PRO A 55 11.47 -5.84 -38.18
N LEU A 56 11.76 -5.41 -36.95
CA LEU A 56 10.79 -5.51 -35.86
C LEU A 56 9.56 -4.74 -36.33
N GLY A 57 8.42 -5.43 -36.47
CA GLY A 57 7.15 -4.78 -36.77
C GLY A 57 6.88 -3.66 -35.76
N GLU A 58 6.01 -2.73 -36.13
CA GLU A 58 5.65 -1.66 -35.20
C GLU A 58 5.14 -2.28 -33.88
N PRO A 59 5.59 -1.80 -32.72
CA PRO A 59 5.10 -2.28 -31.45
C PRO A 59 3.60 -1.97 -31.40
N GLU A 60 2.76 -3.00 -31.54
CA GLU A 60 1.35 -2.93 -31.18
C GLU A 60 1.29 -2.33 -29.78
N PRO A 61 0.68 -1.15 -29.59
CA PRO A 61 0.60 -0.56 -28.28
C PRO A 61 -0.27 -1.49 -27.42
N PHE A 62 0.39 -2.23 -26.52
CA PHE A 62 -0.28 -2.90 -25.41
C PHE A 62 -0.77 -1.81 -24.46
N LEU A 63 -1.87 -1.15 -24.84
CA LEU A 63 -2.60 -0.32 -23.91
C LEU A 63 -3.35 -1.30 -23.00
N PRO A 64 -3.01 -1.39 -21.70
CA PRO A 64 -3.91 -2.08 -20.78
C PRO A 64 -5.28 -1.42 -20.94
N THR A 65 -6.32 -2.23 -21.12
CA THR A 65 -7.68 -1.70 -21.09
C THR A 65 -7.84 -0.95 -19.77
N PRO A 66 -8.34 0.30 -19.78
CA PRO A 66 -8.72 0.96 -18.54
C PRO A 66 -9.59 -0.02 -17.77
N ASN A 67 -9.25 -0.28 -16.50
CA ASN A 67 -10.05 -1.09 -15.61
C ASN A 67 -11.51 -0.63 -15.75
N GLU A 68 -12.38 -1.44 -16.35
CA GLU A 68 -13.73 -1.04 -16.77
C GLU A 68 -14.64 -0.70 -15.57
N ARG A 69 -14.18 -0.98 -14.35
CA ARG A 69 -14.89 -0.69 -13.11
C ARG A 69 -14.54 0.71 -12.59
N ALA A 70 -15.57 1.55 -12.48
CA ALA A 70 -15.47 2.83 -11.79
C ALA A 70 -15.97 2.66 -10.36
N ILE A 71 -15.09 2.14 -9.50
CA ILE A 71 -15.43 1.87 -8.09
C ILE A 71 -15.48 3.19 -7.31
N GLN A 72 -16.53 3.37 -6.51
CA GLN A 72 -16.67 4.46 -5.54
C GLN A 72 -17.19 3.92 -4.20
N LEU A 73 -16.64 4.44 -3.11
CA LEU A 73 -17.15 4.20 -1.75
C LEU A 73 -18.04 5.35 -1.31
N VAL A 74 -19.23 5.04 -0.82
CA VAL A 74 -20.13 6.00 -0.19
C VAL A 74 -20.42 5.56 1.24
N ILE A 75 -19.89 6.30 2.21
CA ILE A 75 -20.17 6.11 3.63
C ILE A 75 -21.41 6.93 3.99
N ARG A 76 -22.39 6.30 4.62
CA ARG A 76 -23.56 6.95 5.22
C ARG A 76 -23.50 6.77 6.73
N LEU A 77 -23.19 7.86 7.44
CA LEU A 77 -22.93 7.81 8.89
C LEU A 77 -24.21 7.49 9.69
N SER A 78 -25.33 8.09 9.31
CA SER A 78 -26.66 7.82 9.88
C SER A 78 -27.09 6.36 9.78
N GLU A 79 -26.72 5.68 8.70
CA GLU A 79 -27.03 4.26 8.47
C GLU A 79 -25.97 3.32 9.04
N ARG A 80 -24.78 3.84 9.39
CA ARG A 80 -23.61 3.06 9.82
C ARG A 80 -23.24 2.00 8.78
N ARG A 81 -23.20 2.43 7.53
CA ARG A 81 -22.87 1.56 6.39
C ARG A 81 -21.94 2.26 5.39
N VAL A 82 -21.07 1.46 4.77
CA VAL A 82 -20.38 1.83 3.53
C VAL A 82 -20.98 1.05 2.38
N TYR A 83 -21.26 1.77 1.29
CA TYR A 83 -21.76 1.23 0.04
C TYR A 83 -20.65 1.26 -1.00
N VAL A 84 -20.49 0.15 -1.71
CA VAL A 84 -19.53 0.04 -2.82
C VAL A 84 -20.32 0.13 -4.11
N TYR A 85 -20.06 1.18 -4.86
CA TYR A 85 -20.64 1.41 -6.18
C TYR A 85 -19.67 0.96 -7.26
N ASP A 86 -20.19 0.31 -8.30
CA ASP A 86 -19.56 0.30 -9.64
C ASP A 86 -20.43 1.18 -10.52
N ARG A 87 -19.91 2.35 -10.88
CA ARG A 87 -20.67 3.43 -11.54
C ARG A 87 -21.88 3.83 -10.69
N GLU A 88 -23.10 3.56 -11.14
CA GLU A 88 -24.34 3.95 -10.47
C GLU A 88 -24.98 2.80 -9.67
N GLN A 89 -24.41 1.60 -9.73
CA GLN A 89 -24.98 0.41 -9.11
C GLN A 89 -24.24 0.07 -7.82
N VAL A 90 -24.99 -0.14 -6.74
CA VAL A 90 -24.46 -0.72 -5.51
C VAL A 90 -24.21 -2.20 -5.75
N ILE A 91 -22.94 -2.61 -5.73
CA ILE A 91 -22.55 -4.02 -5.90
C ILE A 91 -22.45 -4.76 -4.56
N THR A 92 -22.16 -4.04 -3.47
CA THR A 92 -22.14 -4.57 -2.10
C THR A 92 -22.21 -3.45 -1.07
N SER A 93 -22.43 -3.79 0.20
CA SER A 93 -22.35 -2.85 1.31
C SER A 93 -22.05 -3.55 2.63
N TYR A 94 -21.34 -2.86 3.52
CA TYR A 94 -20.86 -3.40 4.78
C TYR A 94 -21.31 -2.55 5.98
N PRO A 95 -21.67 -3.18 7.12
CA PRO A 95 -21.88 -2.44 8.36
C PRO A 95 -20.54 -1.89 8.88
N ILE A 96 -20.57 -0.72 9.50
CA ILE A 96 -19.36 -0.05 9.99
C ILE A 96 -19.55 0.53 11.39
N ALA A 97 -18.48 0.62 12.17
CA ALA A 97 -18.42 1.54 13.30
C ALA A 97 -17.86 2.89 12.84
N ILE A 98 -18.36 3.97 13.39
CA ILE A 98 -17.95 5.34 13.05
C ILE A 98 -17.44 6.09 14.28
N GLY A 99 -16.93 7.30 14.05
CA GLY A 99 -16.53 8.23 15.09
C GLY A 99 -17.67 8.51 16.09
N ARG A 100 -17.36 8.48 17.38
CA ARG A 100 -18.28 8.92 18.44
C ARG A 100 -18.37 10.45 18.49
N SER A 101 -19.34 10.98 19.22
CA SER A 101 -19.45 12.43 19.41
C SER A 101 -18.17 13.03 20.01
N GLY A 102 -17.71 14.15 19.45
CA GLY A 102 -16.43 14.80 19.73
C GLY A 102 -15.24 14.20 18.96
N TRP A 103 -15.46 13.13 18.21
CA TRP A 103 -14.50 12.42 17.37
C TRP A 103 -15.13 12.02 16.05
N GLU A 104 -15.93 12.91 15.47
CA GLU A 104 -16.72 12.64 14.29
C GLU A 104 -15.84 12.19 13.11
N THR A 105 -16.35 11.22 12.34
CA THR A 105 -15.76 10.91 11.04
C THR A 105 -15.93 12.13 10.12
N PRO A 106 -14.85 12.61 9.46
CA PRO A 106 -14.93 13.80 8.60
C PRO A 106 -15.87 13.56 7.41
N THR A 107 -16.85 14.45 7.23
CA THR A 107 -17.74 14.45 6.07
C THR A 107 -17.09 15.16 4.89
N GLY A 108 -17.31 14.69 3.66
CA GLY A 108 -16.73 15.31 2.47
C GLY A 108 -16.50 14.32 1.34
N GLU A 109 -15.69 14.75 0.38
CA GLU A 109 -15.26 13.95 -0.77
C GLU A 109 -13.75 13.79 -0.68
N PHE A 110 -13.31 12.54 -0.77
CA PHE A 110 -11.94 12.10 -0.55
C PHE A 110 -11.59 11.02 -1.57
N GLU A 111 -10.39 10.47 -1.44
CA GLU A 111 -9.94 9.31 -2.21
C GLU A 111 -9.06 8.42 -1.34
N VAL A 112 -8.89 7.17 -1.74
CA VAL A 112 -7.95 6.26 -1.07
C VAL A 112 -6.52 6.75 -1.29
N ILE A 113 -5.85 7.11 -0.20
CA ILE A 113 -4.47 7.64 -0.18
C ILE A 113 -3.46 6.65 0.40
N GLN A 114 -3.91 5.55 1.00
CA GLN A 114 -3.03 4.53 1.55
C GLN A 114 -3.72 3.17 1.62
N MET A 115 -2.97 2.11 1.30
CA MET A 115 -3.43 0.73 1.45
C MET A 115 -2.31 -0.12 2.05
N LEU A 116 -2.58 -0.80 3.16
CA LEU A 116 -1.62 -1.70 3.81
C LEU A 116 -2.27 -3.06 4.10
N SER A 117 -1.59 -4.14 3.71
CA SER A 117 -1.93 -5.50 4.12
C SER A 117 -1.14 -5.87 5.36
N ASN A 118 -1.82 -6.50 6.34
CA ASN A 118 -1.25 -6.89 7.62
C ASN A 118 -0.44 -5.76 8.28
N PRO A 119 -1.09 -4.61 8.62
CA PRO A 119 -0.38 -3.47 9.17
C PRO A 119 0.12 -3.76 10.59
N THR A 120 1.34 -3.30 10.90
CA THR A 120 1.75 -3.11 12.30
C THR A 120 0.99 -1.93 12.87
N TRP A 121 0.49 -2.05 14.10
CA TRP A 121 -0.15 -0.95 14.80
C TRP A 121 0.81 -0.31 15.80
N GLU A 122 0.83 1.02 15.89
CA GLU A 122 1.60 1.76 16.89
C GLU A 122 0.64 2.41 17.89
N HIS A 123 0.84 2.14 19.18
CA HIS A 123 0.06 2.72 20.25
C HIS A 123 0.34 4.22 20.35
N PRO A 124 -0.67 5.09 20.20
CA PRO A 124 -0.42 6.49 19.91
C PRO A 124 0.13 7.29 21.10
N PHE A 125 0.05 6.76 22.32
CA PHE A 125 0.59 7.41 23.53
C PHE A 125 1.92 6.82 24.02
N THR A 126 2.19 5.55 23.69
CA THR A 126 3.32 4.81 24.27
C THR A 126 4.37 4.46 23.21
N GLY A 127 4.02 4.55 21.92
CA GLY A 127 4.85 4.11 20.81
C GLY A 127 5.00 2.58 20.73
N GLU A 128 4.23 1.82 21.52
CA GLU A 128 4.29 0.37 21.50
C GLU A 128 3.83 -0.17 20.14
N LEU A 129 4.65 -1.04 19.54
CA LEU A 129 4.33 -1.67 18.27
C LEU A 129 3.67 -3.02 18.50
N VAL A 130 2.44 -3.16 18.01
CA VAL A 130 1.70 -4.42 17.96
C VAL A 130 1.81 -4.98 16.54
N PRO A 131 2.47 -6.14 16.36
CA PRO A 131 2.62 -6.74 15.03
C PRO A 131 1.27 -7.22 14.48
N PRO A 132 1.21 -7.61 13.20
CA PRO A 132 0.00 -8.18 12.61
C PRO A 132 -0.43 -9.46 13.34
N GLY A 133 -1.74 -9.63 13.55
CA GLY A 133 -2.31 -10.80 14.23
C GLY A 133 -3.64 -10.50 14.90
N ALA A 134 -4.19 -11.51 15.60
CA ALA A 134 -5.54 -11.43 16.19
C ALA A 134 -5.73 -10.30 17.23
N GLY A 135 -4.67 -9.86 17.89
CA GLY A 135 -4.71 -8.77 18.87
C GLY A 135 -4.45 -7.38 18.29
N ASN A 136 -4.22 -7.26 16.98
CA ASN A 136 -3.90 -5.99 16.34
C ASN A 136 -5.17 -5.10 16.23
N PRO A 137 -5.18 -3.87 16.79
CA PRO A 137 -6.35 -3.00 16.75
C PRO A 137 -6.81 -2.55 15.36
N LEU A 138 -5.95 -2.64 14.34
CA LEU A 138 -6.28 -2.36 12.93
C LEU A 138 -6.80 -3.59 12.18
N GLY A 139 -6.79 -4.76 12.80
CA GLY A 139 -7.07 -6.02 12.13
C GLY A 139 -6.08 -6.32 11.00
N SER A 140 -6.58 -6.93 9.93
CA SER A 140 -5.74 -7.45 8.85
C SER A 140 -5.46 -6.47 7.71
N ARG A 141 -6.20 -5.36 7.60
CA ARG A 141 -6.13 -4.44 6.46
C ARG A 141 -6.36 -3.00 6.90
N TRP A 142 -5.70 -2.08 6.22
CA TRP A 142 -5.86 -0.63 6.38
C TRP A 142 -6.05 0.05 5.04
N ILE A 143 -7.05 0.94 4.95
CA ILE A 143 -7.37 1.75 3.77
C ILE A 143 -7.55 3.20 4.24
N GLY A 144 -6.50 4.02 4.14
CA GLY A 144 -6.53 5.43 4.51
C GLY A 144 -7.18 6.29 3.43
N PHE A 145 -8.04 7.23 3.81
CA PHE A 145 -8.68 8.16 2.86
C PHE A 145 -8.64 9.63 3.28
N TRP A 146 -8.24 9.95 4.50
CA TRP A 146 -8.14 11.33 4.97
C TRP A 146 -6.93 11.53 5.87
N THR A 147 -6.34 12.72 5.82
CA THR A 147 -5.27 13.13 6.74
C THR A 147 -5.24 14.64 6.96
N ASP A 148 -4.78 15.07 8.15
CA ASP A 148 -4.39 16.45 8.44
C ASP A 148 -2.86 16.68 8.38
N GLY A 149 -2.11 15.69 7.87
CA GLY A 149 -0.64 15.67 7.81
C GLY A 149 0.04 15.10 9.06
N THR A 150 -0.67 15.06 10.19
CA THR A 150 -0.21 14.38 11.41
C THR A 150 -1.00 13.08 11.61
N ASN A 151 -2.29 13.14 11.32
CA ASN A 151 -3.26 12.13 11.62
C ASN A 151 -3.86 11.51 10.35
N TYR A 152 -4.14 10.22 10.33
CA TYR A 152 -4.82 9.49 9.26
C TYR A 152 -6.14 8.82 9.68
N ILE A 153 -7.21 9.09 8.94
CA ILE A 153 -8.50 8.39 9.06
C ILE A 153 -8.66 7.42 7.90
N GLY A 154 -9.14 6.22 8.20
CA GLY A 154 -9.27 5.15 7.24
C GLY A 154 -10.26 4.07 7.66
N PHE A 155 -10.47 3.12 6.75
CA PHE A 155 -11.12 1.85 7.01
C PHE A 155 -10.12 0.85 7.57
N HIS A 156 -10.52 0.09 8.58
CA HIS A 156 -9.70 -0.98 9.13
C HIS A 156 -10.56 -2.08 9.77
N GLY A 157 -9.96 -3.26 9.93
CA GLY A 157 -10.58 -4.35 10.70
C GLY A 157 -10.58 -4.05 12.19
N THR A 158 -11.33 -4.78 12.99
CA THR A 158 -11.27 -4.63 14.45
C THR A 158 -11.41 -5.99 15.16
N PRO A 159 -10.65 -6.23 16.24
CA PRO A 159 -10.89 -7.39 17.10
C PRO A 159 -12.20 -7.25 17.91
N ASP A 160 -12.66 -6.01 18.13
CA ASP A 160 -13.87 -5.68 18.90
C ASP A 160 -15.11 -5.68 17.99
N ALA A 161 -15.45 -6.86 17.48
CA ALA A 161 -16.53 -7.08 16.51
C ALA A 161 -17.89 -6.51 16.96
N GLU A 162 -18.15 -6.48 18.26
CA GLU A 162 -19.35 -5.91 18.87
C GLU A 162 -19.50 -4.40 18.66
N THR A 163 -18.40 -3.69 18.34
CA THR A 163 -18.43 -2.24 18.09
C THR A 163 -18.92 -1.89 16.69
N VAL A 164 -18.93 -2.85 15.75
CA VAL A 164 -19.44 -2.64 14.39
C VAL A 164 -20.93 -2.32 14.44
N GLY A 165 -21.34 -1.28 13.72
CA GLY A 165 -22.69 -0.73 13.81
C GLY A 165 -22.87 0.23 14.99
N GLN A 166 -21.80 0.69 15.65
CA GLN A 166 -21.80 1.68 16.73
C GLN A 166 -21.05 2.98 16.38
N ALA A 167 -21.35 4.07 17.10
CA ALA A 167 -20.52 5.27 17.11
C ALA A 167 -19.53 5.16 18.27
N ALA A 168 -18.37 4.53 18.02
CA ALA A 168 -17.45 4.06 19.06
C ALA A 168 -15.97 4.38 18.78
N SER A 169 -15.62 4.77 17.56
CA SER A 169 -14.24 5.02 17.17
C SER A 169 -13.82 6.47 17.45
N HIS A 170 -12.54 6.77 17.20
CA HIS A 170 -11.98 8.13 17.22
C HIS A 170 -11.99 8.77 15.81
N GLY A 171 -12.96 8.41 14.97
CA GLY A 171 -13.15 8.95 13.62
C GLY A 171 -12.94 7.92 12.51
N CYS A 172 -12.12 6.88 12.75
CA CYS A 172 -11.90 5.79 11.79
C CYS A 172 -13.15 4.93 11.55
N ILE A 173 -13.17 4.27 10.40
CA ILE A 173 -14.23 3.35 10.02
C ILE A 173 -13.81 1.93 10.39
N ARG A 174 -14.45 1.35 11.42
CA ARG A 174 -14.16 -0.04 11.83
C ARG A 174 -15.08 -1.01 11.10
N MET A 175 -14.52 -2.11 10.64
CA MET A 175 -15.22 -3.16 9.90
C MET A 175 -14.94 -4.52 10.52
N TYR A 176 -15.81 -5.49 10.25
CA TYR A 176 -15.44 -6.89 10.48
C TYR A 176 -14.21 -7.24 9.63
N ASP A 177 -13.35 -8.11 10.16
CA ASP A 177 -12.09 -8.41 9.49
C ASP A 177 -12.30 -9.07 8.11
N GLN A 178 -13.36 -9.88 7.93
CA GLN A 178 -13.69 -10.42 6.61
C GLN A 178 -14.15 -9.34 5.63
N ASP A 179 -14.91 -8.35 6.12
CA ASP A 179 -15.46 -7.28 5.29
C ASP A 179 -14.36 -6.33 4.81
N ILE A 180 -13.40 -5.96 5.67
CA ILE A 180 -12.27 -5.13 5.25
C ILE A 180 -11.37 -5.88 4.26
N GLN A 181 -11.18 -7.18 4.42
CA GLN A 181 -10.44 -7.99 3.44
C GLN A 181 -11.15 -7.96 2.09
N ALA A 182 -12.46 -8.18 2.05
CA ALA A 182 -13.24 -8.10 0.82
C ALA A 182 -13.20 -6.71 0.19
N LEU A 183 -13.32 -5.65 0.99
CA LEU A 183 -13.23 -4.27 0.51
C LEU A 183 -11.84 -3.96 -0.07
N PHE A 184 -10.78 -4.44 0.58
CA PHE A 184 -9.39 -4.22 0.16
C PHE A 184 -9.09 -4.79 -1.22
N GLU A 185 -9.70 -5.92 -1.59
CA GLU A 185 -9.57 -6.53 -2.92
C GLU A 185 -10.35 -5.79 -4.02
N ILE A 186 -11.34 -4.97 -3.65
CA ILE A 186 -12.21 -4.25 -4.59
C ILE A 186 -11.65 -2.86 -4.92
N VAL A 187 -11.05 -2.19 -3.93
CA VAL A 187 -10.60 -0.80 -4.07
C VAL A 187 -9.14 -0.72 -4.48
N GLN A 188 -8.75 0.45 -4.95
CA GLN A 188 -7.38 0.76 -5.32
C GLN A 188 -7.02 2.17 -4.84
N MET A 189 -5.73 2.51 -4.88
CA MET A 189 -5.29 3.89 -4.69
C MET A 189 -6.04 4.82 -5.64
N GLY A 190 -6.51 5.96 -5.11
CA GLY A 190 -7.33 6.93 -5.85
C GLY A 190 -8.81 6.54 -5.98
N THR A 191 -9.28 5.41 -5.42
CA THR A 191 -10.72 5.11 -5.36
C THR A 191 -11.45 6.23 -4.62
N PRO A 192 -12.47 6.89 -5.22
CA PRO A 192 -13.21 7.94 -4.54
C PRO A 192 -13.93 7.45 -3.29
N VAL A 193 -13.88 8.25 -2.23
CA VAL A 193 -14.56 8.00 -0.95
C VAL A 193 -15.42 9.21 -0.60
N VAL A 194 -16.72 9.01 -0.51
CA VAL A 194 -17.68 10.06 -0.21
C VAL A 194 -18.31 9.80 1.15
N VAL A 195 -18.19 10.72 2.08
CA VAL A 195 -18.75 10.61 3.43
C VAL A 195 -19.94 11.54 3.58
N ARG A 196 -21.12 10.95 3.80
CA ARG A 196 -22.40 11.65 3.98
C ARG A 196 -22.93 11.45 5.41
N PRO A 197 -23.63 12.46 5.97
CA PRO A 197 -24.24 12.38 7.30
C PRO A 197 -25.17 11.18 7.54
#